data_AF-A0A6I6ESW9-F1
#
_entry.id   AF-A0A6I6ESW9-F1
#
_cell.length_a   1.000
_cell.length_b   1.000
_cell.length_c   1.000
_cell.angle_alpha   90.00
_cell.angle_beta   90.00
_cell.angle_gamma   90.00
#
_symmetry.space_group_name_H-M   'P 1'
#
loop_
_entity.id
_entity.type
_entity.pdbx_description
1 polymer ?
#
loop_
_entity_poly.entity_id
_entity_poly.type
_entity_poly.pdbx_seq_one_letter_code
_entity_poly.pdbx_strand_id
1 'polypeptide(L)'
;MKQKFINITDFLTIVCGIVFTVILIFIINFKDYTEVIKIHVDTLVLHSPIASWHAPTIAALFMVGIIGYIVLRLKKTALPPLQLVIMFSFMIIGTFISSLCLIQLSNNVFNLLVFYLSLFPLNFIICSITLMKSILKDYVLDISAAQSQYKNKLLYFSYSLLIKSKSWVGIAIALTLPVLIILMLILILFGQQPDAIIKAFTETSDWVLSKKISPPPVEVDAHYLCTVSLRGHEKLVKPLRYGVRRNTKIVVNRQLLVANAFEQLIEEKVPRTHKLIRYIYDKYGYPLSRHINTTWSADIIYILMKPLEWIFLVVLYALDNKPETRIAKQYLP
;
A
#
# COMPACT_ATOMS: atom_id res chain seq x y z
N MET A 1 -26.15 -3.05 32.32
CA MET A 1 -26.37 -2.69 30.90
C MET A 1 -25.18 -1.96 30.26
N LYS A 2 -24.68 -0.86 30.81
CA LYS A 2 -23.58 -0.04 30.23
C LYS A 2 -22.29 -0.84 29.92
N GLN A 3 -21.82 -1.67 30.87
CA GLN A 3 -20.63 -2.53 30.66
C GLN A 3 -20.84 -3.57 29.54
N LYS A 4 -22.05 -4.13 29.41
CA LYS A 4 -22.38 -5.15 28.40
C LYS A 4 -22.47 -4.53 26.99
N PHE A 5 -22.98 -3.30 26.90
CA PHE A 5 -23.02 -2.53 25.65
C PHE A 5 -21.61 -2.17 25.16
N ILE A 6 -20.76 -1.62 26.04
CA ILE A 6 -19.33 -1.36 25.75
C ILE A 6 -18.63 -2.66 25.30
N ASN A 7 -18.98 -3.79 25.91
CA ASN A 7 -18.40 -5.08 25.56
C ASN A 7 -18.69 -5.48 24.10
N ILE A 8 -19.91 -5.26 23.64
CA ILE A 8 -20.36 -5.59 22.28
C ILE A 8 -19.79 -4.60 21.27
N THR A 9 -19.79 -3.30 21.59
CA THR A 9 -19.30 -2.26 20.67
C THR A 9 -17.83 -2.46 20.34
N ASP A 10 -16.92 -2.61 21.32
CA ASP A 10 -15.50 -2.74 20.95
C ASP A 10 -15.23 -4.06 20.22
N PHE A 11 -15.96 -5.14 20.55
CA PHE A 11 -15.81 -6.41 19.85
C PHE A 11 -16.19 -6.25 18.37
N LEU A 12 -17.33 -5.62 18.08
CA LEU A 12 -17.74 -5.29 16.72
C LEU A 12 -16.74 -4.34 16.04
N THR A 13 -16.22 -3.34 16.76
CA THR A 13 -15.21 -2.41 16.22
C THR A 13 -13.96 -3.16 15.76
N ILE A 14 -13.46 -4.13 16.53
CA ILE A 14 -12.29 -4.92 16.14
C ILE A 14 -12.62 -5.84 14.96
N VAL A 15 -13.72 -6.58 15.01
CA VAL A 15 -14.08 -7.54 13.94
C VAL A 15 -14.36 -6.81 12.62
N CYS A 16 -15.21 -5.79 12.63
CA CYS A 16 -15.50 -4.98 11.45
C CYS A 16 -14.25 -4.25 10.96
N GLY A 17 -13.41 -3.77 11.87
CA GLY A 17 -12.13 -3.14 11.54
C GLY A 17 -11.21 -4.06 10.76
N ILE A 18 -11.00 -5.30 11.21
CA ILE A 18 -10.17 -6.30 10.50
C ILE A 18 -10.71 -6.54 9.09
N VAL A 19 -12.02 -6.82 8.97
CA VAL A 19 -12.66 -7.08 7.67
C VAL A 19 -12.51 -5.89 6.74
N PHE A 20 -12.76 -4.68 7.24
CA PHE A 20 -12.63 -3.45 6.48
C PHE A 20 -11.18 -3.21 6.02
N THR A 21 -10.19 -3.40 6.89
CA THR A 21 -8.77 -3.24 6.54
C THR A 21 -8.34 -4.24 5.46
N VAL A 22 -8.77 -5.50 5.54
CA VAL A 22 -8.46 -6.52 4.53
C VAL A 22 -9.06 -6.15 3.17
N ILE A 23 -10.33 -5.75 3.15
CA ILE A 23 -11.00 -5.29 1.92
C ILE A 23 -10.28 -4.09 1.33
N LEU A 24 -9.88 -3.13 2.17
CA LEU A 24 -9.24 -1.90 1.73
C LEU A 24 -7.83 -2.18 1.16
N ILE A 25 -7.04 -3.06 1.77
CA ILE A 25 -5.74 -3.49 1.22
C ILE A 25 -5.93 -4.16 -0.15
N PHE A 26 -6.95 -5.00 -0.30
CA PHE A 26 -7.25 -5.67 -1.56
C PHE A 26 -7.69 -4.69 -2.65
N ILE A 27 -8.54 -3.71 -2.32
CA ILE A 27 -9.01 -2.67 -3.24
C ILE A 27 -7.86 -1.75 -3.68
N ILE A 28 -6.99 -1.34 -2.75
CA ILE A 28 -5.86 -0.47 -3.07
C ILE A 28 -4.85 -1.20 -3.95
N ASN A 29 -4.66 -2.50 -3.74
CA ASN A 29 -3.71 -3.33 -4.47
C ASN A 29 -2.30 -2.69 -4.49
N PHE A 30 -1.75 -2.49 -3.29
CA PHE A 30 -0.45 -1.87 -3.11
C PHE A 30 0.65 -2.57 -3.90
N LYS A 31 1.58 -1.78 -4.42
CA LYS A 31 2.78 -2.25 -5.09
C LYS A 31 4.00 -2.06 -4.20
N ASP A 32 4.93 -3.00 -4.26
CA ASP A 32 6.22 -2.81 -3.58
C ASP A 32 7.02 -1.67 -4.21
N TYR A 33 7.93 -1.09 -3.42
CA TYR A 33 8.79 0.02 -3.82
C TYR A 33 9.67 -0.25 -5.05
N THR A 34 9.86 -1.52 -5.42
CA THR A 34 10.63 -1.92 -6.60
C THR A 34 9.85 -1.76 -7.90
N GLU A 35 8.51 -1.69 -7.83
CA GLU A 35 7.66 -1.56 -9.00
C GLU A 35 7.42 -0.10 -9.37
N VAL A 36 7.25 0.14 -10.68
CA VAL A 36 6.84 1.46 -11.18
C VAL A 36 5.33 1.64 -10.97
N ILE A 37 4.94 2.74 -10.33
CA ILE A 37 3.55 3.20 -10.30
C ILE A 37 3.19 3.87 -11.62
N LYS A 38 2.09 3.42 -12.23
CA LYS A 38 1.53 3.97 -13.46
C LYS A 38 0.42 4.95 -13.11
N ILE A 39 0.67 6.25 -13.27
CA ILE A 39 -0.30 7.29 -12.92
C ILE A 39 -1.48 7.21 -13.91
N HIS A 40 -2.67 6.90 -13.40
CA HIS A 40 -3.96 7.19 -14.04
C HIS A 40 -4.65 8.28 -13.23
N VAL A 41 -5.60 8.99 -13.85
CA VAL A 41 -6.23 10.21 -13.29
C VAL A 41 -6.89 10.01 -11.90
N ASP A 42 -7.10 8.78 -11.41
CA ASP A 42 -7.70 8.50 -10.10
C ASP A 42 -6.97 7.41 -9.25
N THR A 43 -5.68 7.14 -9.50
CA THR A 43 -4.95 6.09 -8.74
C THR A 43 -4.16 6.64 -7.56
N LEU A 44 -4.24 5.98 -6.40
CA LEU A 44 -3.36 6.24 -5.25
C LEU A 44 -1.88 6.07 -5.70
N VAL A 45 -1.11 7.15 -5.70
CA VAL A 45 0.31 7.15 -6.10
C VAL A 45 1.21 6.91 -4.88
N LEU A 46 0.97 5.82 -4.15
CA LEU A 46 1.78 5.42 -3.00
C LEU A 46 2.14 3.94 -3.09
N HIS A 47 3.39 3.59 -2.77
CA HIS A 47 3.80 2.19 -2.65
C HIS A 47 3.31 1.60 -1.33
N SER A 48 3.46 0.28 -1.16
CA SER A 48 3.04 -0.44 0.04
C SER A 48 3.66 0.16 1.31
N PRO A 49 2.86 0.42 2.37
CA PRO A 49 3.37 0.88 3.67
C PRO A 49 4.17 -0.19 4.41
N ILE A 50 4.06 -1.45 4.00
CA ILE A 50 4.76 -2.59 4.58
C ILE A 50 5.38 -3.41 3.44
N ALA A 51 6.66 -3.72 3.53
CA ALA A 51 7.35 -4.55 2.54
C ALA A 51 6.71 -5.94 2.44
N SER A 52 6.32 -6.37 1.24
CA SER A 52 5.55 -7.60 1.02
C SER A 52 6.22 -8.84 1.61
N TRP A 53 7.54 -8.96 1.48
CA TRP A 53 8.33 -10.09 1.96
C TRP A 53 8.28 -10.26 3.49
N HIS A 54 8.15 -9.14 4.21
CA HIS A 54 8.10 -9.09 5.68
C HIS A 54 6.68 -8.88 6.22
N ALA A 55 5.69 -8.68 5.35
CA ALA A 55 4.29 -8.57 5.73
C ALA A 55 3.77 -9.78 6.56
N PRO A 56 4.19 -11.04 6.30
CA PRO A 56 3.81 -12.18 7.14
C PRO A 56 4.23 -12.04 8.61
N THR A 57 5.41 -11.46 8.87
CA THR A 57 5.89 -11.19 10.24
C THR A 57 4.97 -10.21 10.95
N ILE A 58 4.64 -9.10 10.28
CA ILE A 58 3.74 -8.09 10.84
C ILE A 58 2.34 -8.67 11.08
N ALA A 59 1.81 -9.42 10.10
CA ALA A 59 0.52 -10.08 10.21
C ALA A 59 0.49 -11.09 11.39
N ALA A 60 1.53 -11.90 11.57
CA ALA A 60 1.62 -12.87 12.66
C ALA A 60 1.65 -12.19 14.04
N LEU A 61 2.47 -11.14 14.21
CA LEU A 61 2.53 -10.37 15.45
C LEU A 61 1.20 -9.69 15.76
N PHE A 62 0.53 -9.17 14.74
CA PHE A 62 -0.79 -8.57 14.87
C PHE A 62 -1.85 -9.61 15.27
N MET A 63 -1.82 -10.79 14.66
CA MET A 63 -2.70 -11.91 15.00
C MET A 63 -2.54 -12.36 16.45
N VAL A 64 -1.30 -12.46 16.93
CA VAL A 64 -1.03 -12.75 18.35
C VAL A 64 -1.65 -11.67 19.25
N GLY A 65 -1.50 -10.39 18.88
CA GLY A 65 -2.15 -9.28 19.59
C GLY A 65 -3.67 -9.37 19.64
N ILE A 66 -4.30 -9.71 18.51
CA ILE A 66 -5.75 -9.93 18.43
C ILE A 66 -6.18 -11.11 19.30
N ILE A 67 -5.43 -12.23 19.30
CA ILE A 67 -5.71 -13.38 20.15
C ILE A 67 -5.67 -12.98 21.63
N GLY A 68 -4.63 -12.26 22.05
CA GLY A 68 -4.51 -11.74 23.42
C GLY A 68 -5.72 -10.88 23.80
N TYR A 69 -6.11 -9.95 22.92
CA TYR A 69 -7.28 -9.10 23.11
C TYR A 69 -8.58 -9.92 23.25
N ILE A 70 -8.85 -10.85 22.34
CA ILE A 70 -10.07 -11.67 22.34
C ILE A 70 -10.16 -12.53 23.60
N VAL A 71 -9.07 -13.20 23.98
CA VAL A 71 -9.04 -14.07 25.16
C VAL A 71 -9.30 -13.25 26.44
N LEU A 72 -8.62 -12.10 26.60
CA LEU A 72 -8.85 -11.18 27.71
C LEU A 72 -10.30 -10.67 27.75
N ARG A 73 -10.89 -10.40 26.58
CA ARG A 73 -12.26 -9.91 26.48
C ARG A 73 -13.29 -10.95 26.92
N LEU A 74 -13.09 -12.22 26.53
CA LEU A 74 -14.01 -13.31 26.82
C LEU A 74 -13.89 -13.81 28.27
N LYS A 75 -12.67 -13.94 28.79
CA LYS A 75 -12.41 -14.57 30.09
C LYS A 75 -12.22 -13.56 31.23
N LYS A 76 -11.78 -12.33 30.94
CA LYS A 76 -11.57 -11.26 31.95
C LYS A 76 -10.77 -11.78 33.16
N THR A 77 -11.30 -11.62 34.38
CA THR A 77 -10.67 -12.05 35.63
C THR A 77 -10.77 -13.56 35.90
N ALA A 78 -11.47 -14.33 35.06
CA ALA A 78 -11.53 -15.79 35.20
C ALA A 78 -10.23 -16.51 34.76
N LEU A 79 -9.26 -15.77 34.20
CA LEU A 79 -7.96 -16.33 33.84
C LEU A 79 -7.05 -16.45 35.08
N PRO A 80 -6.30 -17.56 35.22
CA PRO A 80 -5.21 -17.63 36.17
C PRO A 80 -4.21 -16.48 35.96
N PRO A 81 -3.53 -16.01 37.02
CA PRO A 81 -2.71 -14.80 36.95
C PRO A 81 -1.60 -14.85 35.89
N LEU A 82 -0.95 -16.01 35.72
CA LEU A 82 0.09 -16.18 34.71
C LEU A 82 -0.47 -16.06 33.28
N GLN A 83 -1.61 -16.69 33.00
CA GLN A 83 -2.25 -16.62 31.69
C GLN A 83 -2.70 -15.19 31.38
N LEU A 84 -3.23 -14.48 32.37
CA LEU A 84 -3.63 -13.08 32.24
C LEU A 84 -2.44 -12.20 31.83
N VAL A 85 -1.28 -12.38 32.45
CA VAL A 85 -0.07 -11.62 32.09
C VAL A 85 0.44 -11.95 30.69
N ILE A 86 0.47 -13.23 30.31
CA ILE A 86 0.87 -13.65 28.96
C ILE A 86 -0.07 -13.04 27.90
N MET A 87 -1.38 -13.05 28.14
CA MET A 87 -2.34 -12.45 27.21
C MET A 87 -2.20 -10.92 27.16
N PHE A 88 -1.83 -10.27 28.27
CA PHE A 88 -1.45 -8.85 28.24
C PHE A 88 -0.20 -8.63 27.40
N SER A 89 0.84 -9.47 27.53
CA SER A 89 2.02 -9.37 26.68
C SER A 89 1.69 -9.51 25.19
N PHE A 90 0.80 -10.45 24.84
CA PHE A 90 0.30 -10.60 23.46
C PHE A 90 -0.39 -9.33 22.97
N MET A 91 -1.35 -8.81 23.74
CA MET A 91 -2.06 -7.59 23.39
C MET A 91 -1.12 -6.39 23.26
N ILE A 92 -0.12 -6.26 24.15
CA ILE A 92 0.90 -5.19 24.09
C ILE A 92 1.70 -5.27 22.79
N ILE A 93 2.11 -6.47 22.35
CA ILE A 93 2.80 -6.65 21.05
C ILE A 93 1.92 -6.13 19.91
N GLY A 94 0.63 -6.48 19.89
CA GLY A 94 -0.32 -5.95 18.91
C GLY A 94 -0.40 -4.43 18.94
N THR A 95 -0.50 -3.83 20.13
CA THR A 95 -0.57 -2.36 20.27
C THR A 95 0.71 -1.66 19.81
N PHE A 96 1.86 -2.28 20.04
CA PHE A 96 3.14 -1.78 19.57
C PHE A 96 3.19 -1.77 18.03
N ILE A 97 2.82 -2.88 17.38
CA ILE A 97 2.74 -2.91 15.92
C ILE A 97 1.72 -1.90 15.37
N SER A 98 0.54 -1.78 15.98
CA SER A 98 -0.42 -0.73 15.61
C SER A 98 0.16 0.67 15.69
N SER A 99 0.97 0.96 16.72
CA SER A 99 1.63 2.25 16.86
C SER A 99 2.65 2.51 15.75
N LEU A 100 3.42 1.50 15.35
CA LEU A 100 4.34 1.59 14.22
C LEU A 100 3.60 1.82 12.91
N CYS A 101 2.47 1.13 12.69
CA CYS A 101 1.62 1.37 11.52
C CYS A 101 1.07 2.80 11.49
N LEU A 102 0.63 3.36 12.62
CA LEU A 102 0.17 4.75 12.66
C LEU A 102 1.30 5.75 12.36
N ILE A 103 2.49 5.52 12.90
CA ILE A 103 3.67 6.35 12.60
C ILE A 103 4.00 6.26 11.11
N GLN A 104 4.03 5.04 10.54
CA GLN A 104 4.33 4.80 9.13
C GLN A 104 3.37 5.57 8.22
N LEU A 105 2.07 5.52 8.50
CA LEU A 105 1.03 6.15 7.69
C LEU A 105 0.92 7.67 7.91
N SER A 106 1.49 8.21 9.00
CA SER A 106 1.19 9.56 9.51
C SER A 106 1.36 10.70 8.50
N ASN A 107 2.38 10.65 7.64
CA ASN A 107 2.64 11.71 6.64
C ASN A 107 1.52 11.85 5.60
N ASN A 108 0.81 10.75 5.32
CA ASN A 108 -0.21 10.68 4.27
C ASN A 108 -1.64 10.56 4.83
N VAL A 109 -1.86 10.82 6.12
CA VAL A 109 -3.18 10.63 6.79
C VAL A 109 -4.29 11.50 6.18
N PHE A 110 -3.95 12.61 5.52
CA PHE A 110 -4.95 13.43 4.81
C PHE A 110 -5.49 12.78 3.54
N ASN A 111 -4.82 11.75 3.01
CA ASN A 111 -5.38 10.93 1.94
C ASN A 111 -6.50 10.04 2.51
N LEU A 112 -7.70 10.10 1.89
CA LEU A 112 -8.89 9.41 2.38
C LEU A 112 -8.69 7.89 2.58
N LEU A 113 -8.00 7.22 1.66
CA LEU A 113 -7.74 5.77 1.75
C LEU A 113 -6.75 5.44 2.87
N VAL A 114 -5.73 6.28 3.05
CA VAL A 114 -4.74 6.15 4.13
C VAL A 114 -5.38 6.43 5.49
N PHE A 115 -6.25 7.45 5.56
CA PHE A 115 -7.05 7.74 6.76
C PHE A 115 -7.86 6.50 7.17
N TYR A 116 -8.58 5.90 6.24
CA TYR A 116 -9.35 4.68 6.50
C TYR A 116 -8.48 3.50 6.93
N LEU A 117 -7.28 3.34 6.35
CA LEU A 117 -6.32 2.32 6.76
C LEU A 117 -5.82 2.53 8.20
N SER A 118 -5.73 3.79 8.66
CA SER A 118 -5.28 4.16 10.00
C SER A 118 -6.33 3.90 11.11
N LEU A 119 -7.61 3.79 10.75
CA LEU A 119 -8.71 3.63 11.72
C LEU A 119 -8.59 2.35 12.54
N PHE A 120 -8.23 1.23 11.91
CA PHE A 120 -8.14 -0.04 12.62
C PHE A 120 -6.98 -0.07 13.63
N PRO A 121 -5.72 0.28 13.28
CA PRO A 121 -4.64 0.40 14.25
C PRO A 121 -4.98 1.34 15.42
N LEU A 122 -5.61 2.50 15.14
CA LEU A 122 -6.03 3.47 16.15
C LEU A 122 -7.07 2.86 17.10
N ASN A 123 -8.13 2.27 16.54
CA ASN A 123 -9.19 1.64 17.33
C ASN A 123 -8.63 0.49 18.17
N PHE A 124 -7.73 -0.33 17.62
CA PHE A 124 -7.10 -1.43 18.35
C PHE A 124 -6.34 -0.92 19.59
N ILE A 125 -5.60 0.19 19.48
CA ILE A 125 -4.89 0.80 20.62
C ILE A 125 -5.88 1.28 21.68
N ILE A 126 -6.91 2.04 21.28
CA ILE A 126 -7.91 2.56 22.22
C ILE A 126 -8.61 1.41 22.95
N CYS A 127 -9.12 0.43 22.20
CA CYS A 127 -9.81 -0.74 22.75
C CYS A 127 -8.92 -1.57 23.68
N SER A 128 -7.63 -1.70 23.36
CA SER A 128 -6.67 -2.43 24.20
C SER A 128 -6.42 -1.70 25.52
N ILE A 129 -6.24 -0.37 25.49
CA ILE A 129 -6.03 0.45 26.69
C ILE A 129 -7.28 0.42 27.58
N THR A 130 -8.47 0.55 27.01
CA THR A 130 -9.73 0.51 27.78
C THR A 130 -9.96 -0.86 28.41
N LEU A 131 -9.72 -1.95 27.67
CA LEU A 131 -9.83 -3.32 28.17
C LEU A 131 -8.84 -3.58 29.30
N MET A 132 -7.56 -3.20 29.11
CA MET A 132 -6.53 -3.35 30.13
C MET A 132 -6.90 -2.62 31.43
N LYS A 133 -7.37 -1.37 31.33
CA LYS A 133 -7.83 -0.60 32.50
C LYS A 133 -9.01 -1.27 33.20
N SER A 134 -9.98 -1.80 32.45
CA SER A 134 -11.13 -2.51 33.03
C SER A 134 -10.68 -3.76 33.78
N ILE A 135 -9.87 -4.61 33.16
CA ILE A 135 -9.43 -5.88 33.76
C ILE A 135 -8.58 -5.63 35.00
N LEU A 136 -7.64 -4.67 34.95
CA LEU A 136 -6.83 -4.33 36.13
C LEU A 136 -7.68 -3.80 37.29
N LYS A 137 -8.73 -3.04 36.99
CA LYS A 137 -9.65 -2.55 38.02
C LYS A 137 -10.43 -3.71 38.66
N ASP A 138 -11.04 -4.56 37.83
CA ASP A 138 -11.84 -5.69 38.29
C ASP A 138 -10.97 -6.67 39.09
N TYR A 139 -9.76 -6.95 38.63
CA TYR A 139 -8.82 -7.85 39.29
C TYR A 139 -8.33 -7.33 40.65
N VAL A 140 -8.05 -6.02 40.77
CA VAL A 140 -7.69 -5.41 42.07
C VAL A 140 -8.86 -5.49 43.05
N LEU A 141 -10.10 -5.29 42.58
CA LEU A 141 -11.30 -5.42 43.41
C LEU A 141 -11.46 -6.87 43.91
N ASP A 142 -11.34 -7.85 43.01
CA ASP A 142 -11.45 -9.28 43.34
C ASP A 142 -10.39 -9.71 44.38
N ILE A 143 -9.13 -9.25 44.23
CA ILE A 143 -8.06 -9.55 45.20
C ILE A 143 -8.30 -8.84 46.54
N SER A 144 -8.74 -7.58 46.52
CA SER A 144 -9.02 -6.84 47.75
C SER A 144 -10.19 -7.42 48.55
N ALA A 145 -11.13 -8.11 47.91
CA ALA A 145 -12.19 -8.85 48.59
C ALA A 145 -11.69 -10.15 49.25
N ALA A 146 -10.61 -10.75 48.74
CA ALA A 146 -10.02 -12.01 49.23
C ALA A 146 -9.02 -11.83 50.39
N GLN A 147 -8.95 -10.63 50.99
CA GLN A 147 -7.88 -10.10 51.84
C GLN A 147 -7.56 -10.84 53.17
N SER A 148 -8.17 -11.99 53.50
CA SER A 148 -8.19 -12.50 54.88
C SER A 148 -7.17 -13.58 55.31
N GLN A 149 -6.15 -13.99 54.52
CA GLN A 149 -5.47 -15.28 54.81
C GLN A 149 -3.93 -15.37 54.92
N TYR A 150 -3.12 -14.31 54.83
CA TYR A 150 -1.64 -14.46 54.90
C TYR A 150 -1.02 -14.01 56.23
N LYS A 151 -0.58 -14.99 57.06
CA LYS A 151 0.14 -14.75 58.34
C LYS A 151 1.67 -14.53 58.18
N ASN A 152 2.27 -14.96 57.07
CA ASN A 152 3.74 -14.90 56.86
C ASN A 152 4.16 -13.58 56.20
N LYS A 153 5.21 -12.93 56.74
CA LYS A 153 5.74 -11.62 56.29
C LYS A 153 6.30 -11.64 54.87
N LEU A 154 6.94 -12.73 54.43
CA LEU A 154 7.45 -12.88 53.06
C LEU A 154 6.29 -13.04 52.06
N LEU A 155 5.32 -13.89 52.38
CA LEU A 155 4.12 -14.07 51.56
C LEU A 155 3.31 -12.77 51.48
N TYR A 156 3.23 -12.02 52.58
CA TYR A 156 2.62 -10.69 52.60
C TYR A 156 3.39 -9.68 51.75
N PHE A 157 4.73 -9.72 51.73
CA PHE A 157 5.53 -8.87 50.85
C PHE A 157 5.27 -9.18 49.37
N SER A 158 5.34 -10.45 48.96
CA SER A 158 5.01 -10.90 47.60
C SER A 158 3.59 -10.49 47.22
N TYR A 159 2.63 -10.69 48.12
CA TYR A 159 1.23 -10.30 47.98
C TYR A 159 1.08 -8.77 47.82
N SER A 160 1.77 -7.98 48.65
CA SER A 160 1.72 -6.51 48.59
C SER A 160 2.29 -5.94 47.30
N LEU A 161 3.28 -6.63 46.71
CA LEU A 161 3.88 -6.28 45.44
C LEU A 161 2.93 -6.63 44.28
N LEU A 162 2.26 -7.80 44.38
CA LEU A 162 1.23 -8.24 43.45
C LEU A 162 -0.05 -7.38 43.51
N ILE A 163 -0.51 -6.87 44.65
CA ILE A 163 -1.73 -6.04 44.70
C ILE A 163 -1.57 -4.70 43.98
N LYS A 164 -0.34 -4.19 43.85
CA LYS A 164 -0.12 -2.92 43.16
C LYS A 164 -0.43 -3.09 41.68
N SER A 165 -1.49 -2.42 41.19
CA SER A 165 -1.91 -2.45 39.78
C SER A 165 -0.78 -2.13 38.79
N LYS A 166 0.18 -1.28 39.19
CA LYS A 166 1.39 -0.96 38.39
C LYS A 166 2.33 -2.16 38.23
N SER A 167 2.37 -3.09 39.18
CA SER A 167 3.25 -4.26 39.12
C SER A 167 2.83 -5.22 38.00
N TRP A 168 1.53 -5.49 37.84
CA TRP A 168 1.04 -6.39 36.78
C TRP A 168 1.35 -5.89 35.37
N VAL A 169 1.17 -4.58 35.12
CA VAL A 169 1.54 -3.97 33.83
C VAL A 169 3.05 -4.05 33.62
N GLY A 170 3.84 -3.79 34.65
CA GLY A 170 5.30 -3.92 34.60
C GLY A 170 5.77 -5.35 34.28
N ILE A 171 5.15 -6.37 34.91
CA ILE A 171 5.45 -7.78 34.63
C ILE A 171 5.02 -8.16 33.21
N ALA A 172 3.85 -7.69 32.73
CA ALA A 172 3.41 -7.92 31.36
C ALA A 172 4.39 -7.31 30.34
N ILE A 173 4.87 -6.08 30.58
CA ILE A 173 5.91 -5.44 29.76
C ILE A 173 7.23 -6.19 29.84
N ALA A 174 7.64 -6.69 31.01
CA ALA A 174 8.86 -7.50 31.12
C ALA A 174 8.74 -8.82 30.33
N LEU A 175 7.56 -9.44 30.33
CA LEU A 175 7.27 -10.68 29.60
C LEU A 175 7.01 -10.49 28.09
N THR A 176 6.79 -9.27 27.60
CA THR A 176 6.65 -9.06 26.15
C THR A 176 7.93 -9.41 25.41
N LEU A 177 9.09 -9.09 25.98
CA LEU A 177 10.39 -9.34 25.35
C LEU A 177 10.67 -10.84 25.15
N PRO A 178 10.59 -11.72 26.17
CA PRO A 178 10.78 -13.16 25.95
C PRO A 178 9.71 -13.76 25.03
N VAL A 179 8.45 -13.30 25.12
CA VAL A 179 7.40 -13.72 24.19
C VAL A 179 7.75 -13.34 22.75
N LEU A 180 8.20 -12.10 22.54
CA LEU A 180 8.59 -11.60 21.22
C LEU A 180 9.79 -12.39 20.68
N ILE A 181 10.78 -12.72 21.50
CA ILE A 181 11.91 -13.57 21.10
C ILE A 181 11.42 -14.93 20.62
N ILE A 182 10.54 -15.60 21.38
CA ILE A 182 9.99 -16.90 20.99
C ILE A 182 9.21 -16.79 19.67
N LEU A 183 8.38 -15.77 19.51
CA LEU A 183 7.64 -15.53 18.27
C LEU A 183 8.57 -15.30 17.09
N MET A 184 9.63 -14.50 17.26
CA MET A 184 10.62 -14.25 16.23
C MET A 184 11.39 -15.52 15.85
N LEU A 185 11.76 -16.36 16.83
CA LEU A 185 12.39 -17.66 16.55
C LEU A 185 11.48 -18.56 15.72
N ILE A 186 10.19 -18.63 16.06
CA ILE A 186 9.21 -19.39 15.27
C ILE A 186 9.12 -18.84 13.84
N LEU A 187 9.04 -17.51 13.67
CA LEU A 187 8.98 -16.89 12.34
C LEU A 187 10.25 -17.11 11.52
N ILE A 188 11.42 -17.11 12.18
CA ILE A 188 12.70 -17.43 11.53
C ILE A 188 12.71 -18.88 11.03
N LEU A 189 12.14 -19.82 11.78
CA LEU A 189 11.97 -21.20 11.30
C LEU A 189 11.06 -21.30 10.08
N PHE A 190 10.11 -20.38 9.91
CA PHE A 190 9.29 -20.22 8.71
C PHE A 190 9.96 -19.38 7.59
N GLY A 191 11.26 -19.07 7.73
CA GLY A 191 12.06 -18.40 6.70
C GLY A 191 12.08 -16.88 6.80
N GLN A 192 11.56 -16.28 7.88
CA GLN A 192 11.69 -14.84 8.10
C GLN A 192 13.08 -14.45 8.63
N GLN A 193 13.47 -13.20 8.42
CA GLN A 193 14.74 -12.67 8.88
C GLN A 193 14.63 -12.17 10.34
N PRO A 194 15.71 -12.20 11.14
CA PRO A 194 15.68 -11.73 12.52
C PRO A 194 15.36 -10.23 12.65
N ASP A 195 15.67 -9.45 11.62
CA ASP A 195 15.38 -8.01 11.51
C ASP A 195 14.11 -7.71 10.70
N ALA A 196 13.25 -8.70 10.44
CA ALA A 196 12.06 -8.58 9.61
C ALA A 196 11.09 -7.46 10.06
N ILE A 197 10.93 -7.23 11.37
CA ILE A 197 10.08 -6.13 11.88
C ILE A 197 10.62 -4.78 11.40
N ILE A 198 11.94 -4.58 11.44
CA ILE A 198 12.56 -3.31 11.04
C ILE A 198 12.48 -3.16 9.51
N LYS A 199 12.81 -4.22 8.77
CA LYS A 199 12.76 -4.22 7.30
C LYS A 199 11.34 -4.04 6.77
N ALA A 200 10.32 -4.58 7.44
CA ALA A 200 8.92 -4.40 7.07
C ALA A 200 8.53 -2.93 6.89
N PHE A 201 9.04 -2.03 7.73
CA PHE A 201 8.72 -0.59 7.68
C PHE A 201 9.77 0.26 6.96
N THR A 202 11.00 -0.25 6.80
CA THR A 202 12.12 0.51 6.22
C THR A 202 12.40 0.16 4.76
N GLU A 203 12.10 -1.07 4.32
CA GLU A 203 12.16 -1.51 2.92
C GLU A 203 10.91 -1.11 2.14
N THR A 204 10.47 0.13 2.33
CA THR A 204 9.36 0.77 1.65
C THR A 204 9.79 2.15 1.17
N SER A 205 8.92 2.82 0.41
CA SER A 205 9.05 4.22 -0.03
C SER A 205 7.81 5.02 0.37
N ASP A 206 7.90 6.35 0.37
CA ASP A 206 6.77 7.29 0.52
C ASP A 206 6.18 7.43 1.94
N TRP A 207 6.68 6.65 2.91
CA TRP A 207 6.19 6.63 4.30
C TRP A 207 7.24 7.14 5.30
N VAL A 208 6.83 7.42 6.53
CA VAL A 208 7.69 8.07 7.54
C VAL A 208 8.95 7.28 7.88
N LEU A 209 8.87 5.95 7.99
CA LEU A 209 10.03 5.11 8.33
C LEU A 209 10.76 4.57 7.09
N SER A 210 10.30 4.92 5.89
CA SER A 210 10.85 4.43 4.62
C SER A 210 12.29 4.85 4.41
N LYS A 211 13.11 3.92 3.90
CA LYS A 211 14.52 4.18 3.54
C LYS A 211 14.84 3.89 2.08
N LYS A 212 13.90 3.34 1.30
CA LYS A 212 14.12 3.02 -0.10
C LYS A 212 13.59 4.14 -1.00
N ILE A 213 14.23 4.26 -2.15
CA ILE A 213 13.83 5.18 -3.21
C ILE A 213 13.16 4.33 -4.28
N SER A 214 11.93 4.67 -4.62
CA SER A 214 11.19 3.99 -5.68
C SER A 214 11.51 4.56 -7.05
N PRO A 215 11.33 3.77 -8.11
CA PRO A 215 11.33 4.29 -9.47
C PRO A 215 10.36 5.47 -9.60
N PRO A 216 10.70 6.51 -10.38
CA PRO A 216 9.80 7.63 -10.58
C PRO A 216 8.48 7.14 -11.20
N PRO A 217 7.32 7.66 -10.75
CA PRO A 217 6.04 7.35 -11.36
C PRO A 217 6.05 7.68 -12.85
N VAL A 218 5.45 6.82 -13.67
CA VAL A 218 5.35 7.04 -15.12
C VAL A 218 3.92 7.46 -15.44
N GLU A 219 3.77 8.71 -15.90
CA GLU A 219 2.50 9.22 -16.45
C GLU A 219 2.14 8.44 -17.70
N VAL A 220 0.99 7.78 -17.68
CA VAL A 220 0.44 7.11 -18.86
C VAL A 220 -0.50 8.07 -19.60
N ASP A 221 0.04 9.21 -20.03
CA ASP A 221 -0.56 10.07 -21.06
C ASP A 221 0.35 10.17 -22.29
N ALA A 222 0.84 8.99 -22.67
CA ALA A 222 1.38 8.79 -24.00
C ALA A 222 0.23 8.87 -25.01
N HIS A 223 0.42 9.68 -26.06
CA HIS A 223 -0.34 9.53 -27.31
C HIS A 223 -0.42 8.03 -27.62
N TYR A 224 -1.58 7.51 -28.00
CA TYR A 224 -1.79 6.06 -28.07
C TYR A 224 -0.72 5.34 -28.92
N LEU A 225 -0.19 5.98 -29.98
CA LEU A 225 0.94 5.46 -30.75
C LEU A 225 2.25 5.33 -29.95
N CYS A 226 2.53 6.24 -29.01
CA CYS A 226 3.65 6.11 -28.08
C CYS A 226 3.42 4.94 -27.10
N THR A 227 2.19 4.76 -26.61
CA THR A 227 1.81 3.62 -25.75
C THR A 227 1.96 2.29 -26.49
N VAL A 228 1.56 2.24 -27.76
CA VAL A 228 1.72 1.08 -28.64
C VAL A 228 3.19 0.77 -28.87
N SER A 229 4.01 1.80 -29.14
CA SER A 229 5.46 1.66 -29.35
C SER A 229 6.19 1.10 -28.13
N LEU A 230 5.70 1.40 -26.93
CA LEU A 230 6.28 0.95 -25.66
C LEU A 230 5.78 -0.43 -25.22
N ARG A 231 4.49 -0.73 -25.42
CA ARG A 231 3.82 -1.92 -24.85
C ARG A 231 3.62 -3.09 -25.81
N GLY A 232 3.64 -2.87 -27.12
CA GLY A 232 3.44 -3.96 -28.08
C GLY A 232 4.62 -4.92 -28.14
N HIS A 233 4.43 -6.09 -28.74
CA HIS A 233 5.51 -7.06 -28.90
C HIS A 233 6.60 -6.50 -29.82
N GLU A 234 7.85 -6.55 -29.37
CA GLU A 234 9.01 -5.95 -30.05
C GLU A 234 9.13 -6.36 -31.52
N LYS A 235 8.88 -7.65 -31.82
CA LYS A 235 8.91 -8.20 -33.18
C LYS A 235 7.86 -7.57 -34.11
N LEU A 236 6.73 -7.15 -33.56
CA LEU A 236 5.61 -6.55 -34.29
C LEU A 236 5.76 -5.03 -34.38
N VAL A 237 5.87 -4.35 -33.23
CA VAL A 237 5.82 -2.88 -33.17
C VAL A 237 7.14 -2.20 -33.50
N LYS A 238 8.25 -2.95 -33.47
CA LYS A 238 9.60 -2.56 -33.92
C LYS A 238 10.01 -1.18 -33.41
N PRO A 239 10.20 -1.00 -32.09
CA PRO A 239 10.70 0.26 -31.54
C PRO A 239 12.08 0.56 -32.13
N LEU A 240 12.34 1.83 -32.46
CA LEU A 240 13.55 2.25 -33.17
C LEU A 240 14.56 2.93 -32.25
N ARG A 241 14.13 3.97 -31.52
CA ARG A 241 14.97 4.78 -30.63
C ARG A 241 14.16 5.50 -29.57
N TYR A 242 14.84 6.20 -28.67
CA TYR A 242 14.21 7.21 -27.82
C TYR A 242 14.12 8.56 -28.54
N GLY A 243 13.06 9.30 -28.28
CA GLY A 243 12.87 10.69 -28.69
C GLY A 243 12.38 11.56 -27.54
N VAL A 244 12.24 12.87 -27.76
CA VAL A 244 11.80 13.83 -26.73
C VAL A 244 10.51 14.52 -27.17
N ARG A 245 9.49 14.49 -26.31
CA ARG A 245 8.21 15.20 -26.52
C ARG A 245 7.83 15.93 -25.24
N ARG A 246 7.62 17.25 -25.30
CA ARG A 246 7.28 18.08 -24.11
C ARG A 246 8.23 17.82 -22.93
N ASN A 247 9.55 17.79 -23.20
CA ASN A 247 10.62 17.49 -22.23
C ASN A 247 10.59 16.09 -21.58
N THR A 248 9.77 15.16 -22.07
CA THR A 248 9.77 13.77 -21.61
C THR A 248 10.35 12.83 -22.67
N LYS A 249 11.06 11.78 -22.23
CA LYS A 249 11.59 10.74 -23.11
C LYS A 249 10.46 9.79 -23.52
N ILE A 250 10.35 9.53 -24.82
CA ILE A 250 9.38 8.60 -25.39
C ILE A 250 10.07 7.55 -26.25
N VAL A 251 9.51 6.34 -26.33
CA VAL A 251 9.94 5.31 -27.29
C VAL A 251 9.24 5.57 -28.62
N VAL A 252 10.03 5.71 -29.69
CA VAL A 252 9.50 5.97 -31.03
C VAL A 252 9.63 4.75 -31.93
N ASN A 253 8.58 4.46 -32.67
CA ASN A 253 8.59 3.50 -33.77
C ASN A 253 8.25 4.22 -35.09
N ARG A 254 8.39 3.52 -36.22
CA ARG A 254 8.14 4.11 -37.54
C ARG A 254 6.72 4.67 -37.68
N GLN A 255 5.72 3.98 -37.16
CA GLN A 255 4.31 4.38 -37.25
C GLN A 255 4.05 5.75 -36.59
N LEU A 256 4.64 5.99 -35.41
CA LEU A 256 4.57 7.28 -34.73
C LEU A 256 5.27 8.39 -35.53
N LEU A 257 6.47 8.11 -36.06
CA LEU A 257 7.23 9.10 -36.84
C LEU A 257 6.47 9.51 -38.12
N VAL A 258 5.87 8.55 -38.81
CA VAL A 258 5.05 8.78 -40.01
C VAL A 258 3.81 9.62 -39.70
N ALA A 259 3.07 9.26 -38.65
CA ALA A 259 1.87 10.00 -38.26
C ALA A 259 2.20 11.47 -37.92
N ASN A 260 3.30 11.70 -37.18
CA ASN A 260 3.71 13.05 -36.79
C ASN A 260 4.26 13.86 -37.97
N ALA A 261 5.01 13.23 -38.88
CA ALA A 261 5.49 13.87 -40.10
C ALA A 261 4.33 14.29 -41.02
N PHE A 262 3.30 13.46 -41.13
CA PHE A 262 2.08 13.78 -41.87
C PHE A 262 1.31 14.95 -41.25
N GLU A 263 1.14 14.94 -39.93
CA GLU A 263 0.51 16.06 -39.21
C GLU A 263 1.25 17.38 -39.49
N GLN A 264 2.59 17.38 -39.38
CA GLN A 264 3.42 18.54 -39.69
C GLN A 264 3.25 19.01 -41.15
N LEU A 265 3.13 18.08 -42.11
CA LEU A 265 2.93 18.43 -43.52
C LEU A 265 1.58 19.13 -43.74
N ILE A 266 0.50 18.66 -43.09
CA ILE A 266 -0.81 19.30 -43.16
C ILE A 266 -0.77 20.69 -42.51
N GLU A 267 -0.09 20.81 -41.37
CA GLU A 267 0.11 22.09 -40.68
C GLU A 267 0.78 23.13 -41.59
N GLU A 268 1.82 22.72 -42.33
CA GLU A 268 2.56 23.59 -43.24
C GLU A 268 1.76 23.94 -44.52
N LYS A 269 1.11 22.95 -45.15
CA LYS A 269 0.46 23.13 -46.45
C LYS A 269 -0.95 23.70 -46.36
N VAL A 270 -1.71 23.33 -45.32
CA VAL A 270 -3.13 23.68 -45.20
C VAL A 270 -3.50 24.04 -43.74
N PRO A 271 -2.91 25.12 -43.18
CA PRO A 271 -2.98 25.43 -41.74
C PRO A 271 -4.39 25.65 -41.20
N ARG A 272 -5.32 26.17 -42.02
CA ARG A 272 -6.72 26.36 -41.62
C ARG A 272 -7.43 25.02 -41.41
N THR A 273 -7.19 24.04 -42.28
CA THR A 273 -7.75 22.68 -42.14
C THR A 273 -7.08 21.93 -41.00
N HIS A 274 -5.76 22.09 -40.82
CA HIS A 274 -5.05 21.52 -39.67
C HIS A 274 -5.68 21.97 -38.34
N LYS A 275 -5.91 23.29 -38.17
CA LYS A 275 -6.56 23.83 -36.97
C LYS A 275 -7.95 23.27 -36.73
N LEU A 276 -8.74 23.05 -37.79
CA LEU A 276 -10.06 22.44 -37.68
C LEU A 276 -9.98 20.96 -37.26
N ILE A 277 -9.10 20.18 -37.89
CA ILE A 277 -8.86 18.77 -37.55
C ILE A 277 -8.38 18.65 -36.10
N ARG A 278 -7.43 19.51 -35.71
CA ARG A 278 -6.91 19.59 -34.34
C ARG A 278 -8.00 19.94 -33.34
N TYR A 279 -8.86 20.91 -33.65
CA TYR A 279 -10.01 21.27 -32.82
C TYR A 279 -11.01 20.11 -32.66
N ILE A 280 -11.33 19.40 -33.75
CA ILE A 280 -12.23 18.24 -33.71
C ILE A 280 -11.60 17.11 -32.88
N TYR A 281 -10.31 16.84 -33.09
CA TYR A 281 -9.57 15.83 -32.34
C TYR A 281 -9.46 16.19 -30.85
N ASP A 282 -9.15 17.43 -30.50
CA ASP A 282 -9.04 17.84 -29.10
C ASP A 282 -10.41 17.87 -28.39
N LYS A 283 -11.51 18.13 -29.13
CA LYS A 283 -12.86 18.21 -28.58
C LYS A 283 -13.59 16.86 -28.52
N TYR A 284 -13.38 15.97 -29.50
CA TYR A 284 -14.09 14.70 -29.63
C TYR A 284 -13.16 13.48 -29.61
N GLY A 285 -11.85 13.69 -29.49
CA GLY A 285 -10.86 12.62 -29.49
C GLY A 285 -11.05 11.69 -28.30
N TYR A 286 -11.27 10.42 -28.60
CA TYR A 286 -11.39 9.39 -27.59
C TYR A 286 -9.99 9.02 -27.05
N PRO A 287 -9.77 8.98 -25.72
CA PRO A 287 -8.49 8.65 -25.13
C PRO A 287 -8.20 7.15 -25.23
N LEU A 288 -7.90 6.68 -26.45
CA LEU A 288 -7.59 5.29 -26.76
C LEU A 288 -6.43 4.76 -25.91
N SER A 289 -5.44 5.60 -25.59
CA SER A 289 -4.28 5.26 -24.75
C SER A 289 -4.66 4.64 -23.40
N ARG A 290 -5.79 5.06 -22.81
CA ARG A 290 -6.30 4.57 -21.51
C ARG A 290 -6.82 3.13 -21.57
N HIS A 291 -7.13 2.64 -22.76
CA HIS A 291 -7.68 1.31 -22.99
C HIS A 291 -6.60 0.31 -23.43
N ILE A 292 -5.37 0.78 -23.69
CA ILE A 292 -4.24 -0.06 -24.14
C ILE A 292 -3.50 -0.63 -22.93
N ASN A 293 -4.15 -1.50 -22.15
CA ASN A 293 -3.61 -1.98 -20.88
C ASN A 293 -2.78 -3.27 -20.96
N THR A 294 -2.86 -3.98 -22.08
CA THR A 294 -2.15 -5.26 -22.30
C THR A 294 -1.28 -5.20 -23.57
N THR A 295 -0.27 -6.07 -23.64
CA THR A 295 0.57 -6.25 -24.85
C THR A 295 -0.29 -6.56 -26.08
N TRP A 296 -1.29 -7.43 -25.93
CA TRP A 296 -2.27 -7.76 -26.97
C TRP A 296 -3.10 -6.57 -27.44
N SER A 297 -3.58 -5.71 -26.52
CA SER A 297 -4.32 -4.51 -26.90
C SER A 297 -3.46 -3.51 -27.70
N ALA A 298 -2.18 -3.42 -27.37
CA ALA A 298 -1.23 -2.59 -28.10
C ALA A 298 -0.99 -3.11 -29.52
N ASP A 299 -0.85 -4.42 -29.69
CA ASP A 299 -0.67 -5.06 -30.99
C ASP A 299 -1.89 -4.91 -31.89
N ILE A 300 -3.10 -5.11 -31.34
CA ILE A 300 -4.35 -4.92 -32.10
C ILE A 300 -4.43 -3.49 -32.64
N ILE A 301 -4.16 -2.50 -31.78
CA ILE A 301 -4.20 -1.09 -32.19
C ILE A 301 -3.09 -0.78 -33.20
N TYR A 302 -1.90 -1.35 -33.04
CA TYR A 302 -0.82 -1.25 -34.03
C TYR A 302 -1.27 -1.71 -35.42
N ILE A 303 -1.91 -2.89 -35.48
CA ILE A 303 -2.42 -3.49 -36.72
C ILE A 303 -3.55 -2.64 -37.31
N LEU A 304 -4.51 -2.20 -36.50
CA LEU A 304 -5.61 -1.33 -36.93
C LEU A 304 -5.13 0.01 -37.51
N MET A 305 -4.01 0.52 -37.02
CA MET A 305 -3.40 1.76 -37.50
C MET A 305 -2.55 1.60 -38.77
N LYS A 306 -2.24 0.37 -39.21
CA LYS A 306 -1.41 0.15 -40.41
C LYS A 306 -2.01 0.70 -41.71
N PRO A 307 -3.31 0.51 -42.00
CA PRO A 307 -3.93 1.13 -43.16
C PRO A 307 -3.80 2.65 -43.17
N LEU A 308 -3.96 3.29 -42.00
CA LEU A 308 -3.77 4.73 -41.85
C LEU A 308 -2.31 5.15 -42.05
N GLU A 309 -1.34 4.39 -41.52
CA GLU A 309 0.08 4.63 -41.76
C GLU A 309 0.40 4.64 -43.26
N TRP A 310 -0.17 3.71 -44.04
CA TRP A 310 0.03 3.67 -45.49
C TRP A 310 -0.58 4.89 -46.19
N ILE A 311 -1.78 5.32 -45.80
CA ILE A 311 -2.39 6.55 -46.34
C ILE A 311 -1.49 7.76 -46.05
N PHE A 312 -1.00 7.90 -44.81
CA PHE A 312 -0.11 8.98 -44.42
C PHE A 312 1.20 8.96 -45.24
N LEU A 313 1.77 7.77 -45.47
CA LEU A 313 2.94 7.61 -46.33
C LEU A 313 2.67 8.02 -47.78
N VAL A 314 1.56 7.58 -48.37
CA VAL A 314 1.20 7.95 -49.74
C VAL A 314 1.11 9.48 -49.86
N VAL A 315 0.46 10.14 -48.91
CA VAL A 315 0.36 11.60 -48.91
C VAL A 315 1.72 12.27 -48.74
N LEU A 316 2.55 11.79 -47.81
CA LEU A 316 3.91 12.31 -47.61
C LEU A 316 4.75 12.18 -48.88
N TYR A 317 4.72 11.02 -49.53
CA TYR A 317 5.49 10.76 -50.75
C TYR A 317 4.95 11.51 -51.98
N ALA A 318 3.67 11.86 -52.00
CA ALA A 318 3.07 12.63 -53.08
C ALA A 318 3.30 14.15 -52.95
N LEU A 319 3.44 14.67 -51.72
CA LEU A 319 3.40 16.12 -51.45
C LEU A 319 4.67 16.70 -50.80
N ASP A 320 5.62 15.86 -50.38
CA ASP A 320 6.90 16.28 -49.82
C ASP A 320 8.07 15.90 -50.75
N ASN A 321 9.04 16.81 -50.89
CA ASN A 321 10.23 16.61 -51.71
C ASN A 321 11.23 15.64 -51.06
N LYS A 322 11.23 15.53 -49.72
CA LYS A 322 12.15 14.65 -48.95
C LYS A 322 11.43 13.93 -47.81
N PRO A 323 10.47 13.04 -48.11
CA PRO A 323 9.57 12.45 -47.12
C PRO A 323 10.31 11.66 -46.04
N GLU A 324 11.30 10.84 -46.40
CA GLU A 324 12.06 10.04 -45.43
C GLU A 324 12.93 10.89 -44.50
N THR A 325 13.50 11.99 -44.99
CA THR A 325 14.23 12.94 -44.13
C THR A 325 13.29 13.61 -43.13
N ARG A 326 12.07 13.97 -43.54
CA ARG A 326 11.07 14.55 -42.63
C ARG A 326 10.66 13.55 -41.54
N ILE A 327 10.39 12.30 -41.90
CA ILE A 327 10.05 11.22 -40.94
C ILE A 327 11.20 11.00 -39.96
N ALA A 328 12.43 10.90 -40.47
CA ALA A 328 13.61 10.63 -39.65
C ALA A 328 13.97 11.76 -38.66
N LYS A 329 13.56 13.01 -38.94
CA LYS A 329 13.78 14.16 -38.05
C LYS A 329 12.80 14.24 -36.88
N GLN A 330 11.69 13.50 -36.92
CA GLN A 330 10.70 13.56 -35.85
C GLN A 330 11.30 13.05 -34.53
N TYR A 331 11.04 13.80 -33.46
CA TYR A 331 11.42 13.46 -32.09
C TYR A 331 12.91 13.14 -31.90
N LEU A 332 13.81 13.84 -32.60
CA LEU A 332 15.24 13.77 -32.30
C LEU A 332 15.50 14.30 -30.87
N PRO A 333 16.42 13.69 -30.10
CA PRO A 333 16.73 14.07 -28.72
C PRO A 333 17.50 15.39 -28.59
#